data_AF-A0AAD1BWG5-F1
#
_entry.id   AF-A0AAD1BWG5-F1
#
_cell.length_a   1.000
_cell.length_b   1.000
_cell.length_c   1.000
_cell.angle_alpha   90.00
_cell.angle_beta   90.00
_cell.angle_gamma   90.00
#
_symmetry.space_group_name_H-M   'P 1'
#
loop_
_entity.id
_entity.type
_entity.pdbx_description
1 polymer ?
#
loop_
_entity_poly.entity_id
_entity_poly.type
_entity_poly.pdbx_seq_one_letter_code
_entity_poly.pdbx_strand_id
1 'polypeptide(L)'
;MTRILALLLLISPVALADTTQPAHSCKQPTVPAQFKDQAEADRFSANMDSYHGCITAFIKAQNDAIHKHRDAAQKATEEWNAFAESLK
;
A
#
# COMPACT_ATOMS: atom_id res chain seq x y z
N MET A 1 -23.59 25.20 -29.74
CA MET A 1 -22.95 23.92 -29.35
C MET A 1 -21.81 24.12 -28.34
N THR A 2 -20.98 25.17 -28.49
CA THR A 2 -19.85 25.50 -27.59
C THR A 2 -20.23 25.69 -26.11
N ARG A 3 -21.43 26.21 -25.80
CA ARG A 3 -21.88 26.39 -24.41
C ARG A 3 -22.22 25.09 -23.67
N ILE A 4 -22.62 24.04 -24.40
CA ILE A 4 -22.93 22.72 -23.81
C ILE A 4 -21.62 21.99 -23.48
N LEU A 5 -20.60 22.15 -24.33
CA LEU A 5 -19.27 21.57 -24.12
C LEU A 5 -18.59 22.14 -22.86
N ALA A 6 -18.77 23.45 -22.60
CA ALA A 6 -18.24 24.10 -21.40
C ALA A 6 -18.91 23.61 -20.10
N LEU A 7 -20.19 23.22 -20.16
CA LEU A 7 -20.93 22.74 -18.99
C LEU A 7 -20.54 21.30 -18.61
N LEU A 8 -20.16 20.46 -19.58
CA LEU A 8 -19.75 19.07 -19.36
C LEU A 8 -18.36 18.95 -18.69
N LEU A 9 -17.46 19.92 -18.90
CA LEU A 9 -16.14 19.94 -18.26
C LEU A 9 -16.20 20.17 -16.74
N LEU A 10 -17.27 20.82 -16.25
CA LEU A 10 -17.48 21.12 -14.82
C LEU A 10 -17.97 19.91 -14.02
N ILE A 11 -18.38 18.82 -14.68
CA ILE A 11 -18.90 17.60 -14.05
C ILE A 11 -17.84 16.48 -14.06
N SER A 12 -16.57 16.83 -14.28
CA SER A 12 -15.48 15.86 -14.22
C SER A 12 -15.41 15.28 -12.80
N PRO A 13 -15.64 13.96 -12.59
CA PRO A 13 -15.47 13.37 -11.28
C PRO A 13 -14.02 13.56 -10.87
N VAL A 14 -13.82 14.13 -9.69
CA VAL A 14 -12.49 14.20 -9.06
C VAL A 14 -12.02 12.75 -8.94
N ALA A 15 -11.05 12.38 -9.77
CA ALA A 15 -10.39 11.10 -9.65
C ALA A 15 -9.72 11.10 -8.27
N LEU A 16 -10.27 10.31 -7.34
CA LEU A 16 -9.62 9.96 -6.09
C LEU A 16 -8.44 9.05 -6.43
N ALA A 17 -7.37 9.65 -6.95
CA ALA A 17 -6.08 9.00 -6.97
C ALA A 17 -5.64 8.83 -5.51
N ASP A 18 -5.21 7.62 -5.16
CA ASP A 18 -4.62 7.34 -3.84
C ASP A 18 -3.24 8.01 -3.81
N THR A 19 -3.21 9.31 -3.45
CA THR A 19 -1.98 10.11 -3.39
C THR A 19 -1.25 9.95 -2.06
N THR A 20 -1.80 9.18 -1.13
CA THR A 20 -1.22 8.96 0.18
C THR A 20 -0.59 7.58 0.25
N GLN A 21 0.70 7.54 0.55
CA GLN A 21 1.37 6.28 0.80
C GLN A 21 0.79 5.65 2.09
N PRO A 22 0.43 4.35 2.09
CA PRO A 22 0.00 3.67 3.30
C PRO A 22 1.08 3.76 4.37
N ALA A 23 0.65 4.04 5.60
CA ALA A 23 1.51 4.15 6.78
C ALA A 23 1.13 3.09 7.82
N HIS A 24 2.08 2.74 8.68
CA HIS A 24 1.86 1.83 9.80
C HIS A 24 1.86 2.58 11.14
N SER A 25 1.18 2.01 12.13
CA SER A 25 1.18 2.51 13.52
C SER A 25 2.19 1.80 14.42
N CYS A 26 3.01 0.89 13.88
CA CYS A 26 3.98 0.09 14.63
C CYS A 26 4.94 0.95 15.46
N LYS A 27 5.18 0.55 16.71
CA LYS A 27 6.01 1.28 17.67
C LYS A 27 7.35 0.58 17.81
N GLN A 28 8.39 1.20 17.24
CA GLN A 28 9.75 0.72 17.43
C GLN A 28 10.14 0.91 18.91
N PRO A 29 10.62 -0.16 19.60
CA PRO A 29 11.12 -0.01 20.95
C PRO A 29 12.44 0.77 20.96
N THR A 30 12.61 1.64 21.95
CA THR A 30 13.90 2.32 22.18
C THR A 30 14.91 1.33 22.73
N VAL A 31 16.06 1.20 22.08
CA VAL A 31 17.15 0.34 22.55
C VAL A 31 17.81 0.99 23.77
N PRO A 32 17.84 0.33 24.94
CA PRO A 32 18.55 0.85 26.09
C PRO A 32 20.07 0.72 25.90
N ALA A 33 20.84 1.69 26.41
CA ALA A 33 22.31 1.62 26.38
C ALA A 33 22.86 0.46 27.21
N GLN A 34 22.16 0.10 28.28
CA GLN A 34 22.40 -1.06 29.14
C GLN A 34 21.08 -1.45 29.82
N PHE A 35 20.87 -2.74 30.05
CA PHE A 35 19.73 -3.22 30.85
C PHE A 35 20.04 -3.10 32.34
N LYS A 36 19.07 -2.65 33.14
CA LYS A 36 19.20 -2.55 34.59
C LYS A 36 19.10 -3.91 35.28
N ASP A 37 18.26 -4.78 34.75
CA ASP A 37 17.98 -6.12 35.26
C ASP A 37 17.39 -7.03 34.16
N GLN A 38 17.20 -8.30 34.50
CA GLN A 38 16.64 -9.30 33.58
C GLN A 38 15.18 -8.98 33.19
N ALA A 39 14.38 -8.42 34.09
CA ALA A 39 12.99 -8.09 33.80
C ALA A 39 12.88 -6.98 32.73
N GLU A 40 13.80 -6.02 32.74
CA GLU A 40 13.89 -5.00 31.69
C GLU A 40 14.33 -5.60 30.35
N ALA A 41 15.27 -6.55 30.36
CA ALA A 41 15.70 -7.27 29.16
C ALA A 41 14.55 -8.09 28.55
N ASP A 42 13.81 -8.84 29.38
CA ASP A 42 12.68 -9.66 28.97
C ASP A 42 11.56 -8.79 28.38
N ARG A 43 11.27 -7.66 29.03
CA ARG A 43 10.28 -6.68 28.53
C ARG A 43 10.72 -6.09 27.18
N PHE A 44 12.00 -5.75 27.02
CA PHE A 44 12.51 -5.28 25.75
C PHE A 44 12.38 -6.34 24.64
N SER A 45 12.69 -7.61 24.94
CA SER A 45 12.48 -8.72 23.99
C SER A 45 11.02 -8.84 23.58
N ALA A 46 10.08 -8.81 24.52
CA ALA A 46 8.65 -8.86 24.21
C ALA A 46 8.19 -7.67 23.34
N ASN A 47 8.73 -6.48 23.59
CA ASN A 47 8.44 -5.31 22.75
C ASN A 47 9.04 -5.44 21.34
N MET A 48 10.24 -6.02 21.22
CA MET A 48 10.86 -6.33 19.93
C MET A 48 10.02 -7.32 19.13
N ASP A 49 9.54 -8.39 19.76
CA ASP A 49 8.68 -9.39 19.11
C ASP A 49 7.36 -8.76 18.64
N SER A 50 6.76 -7.92 19.48
CA SER A 50 5.54 -7.17 19.13
C SER A 50 5.75 -6.23 17.94
N TYR A 51 6.85 -5.46 17.94
CA TYR A 51 7.20 -4.58 16.82
C TYR A 51 7.46 -5.36 15.54
N HIS A 52 8.23 -6.45 15.62
CA HIS A 52 8.53 -7.32 14.50
C HIS A 52 7.24 -7.92 13.88
N GLY A 53 6.33 -8.42 14.72
CA GLY A 53 5.04 -8.91 14.26
C GLY A 53 4.22 -7.83 13.54
N CYS A 54 4.13 -6.64 14.12
CA CYS A 54 3.41 -5.51 13.51
C CYS A 54 4.00 -5.12 12.15
N ILE A 55 5.31 -4.89 12.08
CA ILE A 55 5.93 -4.38 10.85
C ILE A 55 5.91 -5.43 9.74
N THR A 56 6.09 -6.71 10.07
CA THR A 56 5.99 -7.81 9.12
C THR A 56 4.56 -7.95 8.58
N ALA A 57 3.53 -7.78 9.42
CA ALA A 57 2.15 -7.79 8.96
C ALA A 57 1.86 -6.65 7.98
N PHE A 58 2.37 -5.45 8.26
CA PHE A 58 2.26 -4.31 7.34
C PHE A 58 2.97 -4.59 6.01
N ILE A 59 4.22 -5.05 6.04
CA ILE A 59 4.98 -5.42 4.82
C ILE A 59 4.22 -6.45 3.99
N LYS A 60 3.67 -7.49 4.63
CA LYS A 60 2.87 -8.50 3.95
C LYS A 60 1.65 -7.89 3.24
N ALA A 61 0.89 -7.04 3.95
CA ALA A 61 -0.28 -6.40 3.37
C ALA A 61 0.08 -5.55 2.13
N GLN A 62 1.21 -4.83 2.19
CA GLN A 62 1.69 -4.04 1.05
C GLN A 62 2.12 -4.92 -0.13
N ASN A 63 2.83 -6.03 0.11
CA ASN A 63 3.18 -6.97 -0.94
C ASN A 63 1.94 -7.61 -1.59
N ASP A 64 0.95 -8.00 -0.79
CA ASP A 64 -0.33 -8.53 -1.29
C ASP A 64 -1.06 -7.50 -2.17
N ALA A 65 -1.05 -6.22 -1.78
CA ALA A 65 -1.61 -5.13 -2.60
C ALA A 65 -0.84 -4.94 -3.91
N ILE A 66 0.49 -4.94 -3.87
CA ILE A 66 1.35 -4.86 -5.06
C ILE A 66 1.05 -6.00 -6.04
N HIS A 67 0.88 -7.23 -5.54
CA HIS A 67 0.52 -8.38 -6.38
C HIS A 67 -0.82 -8.16 -7.06
N LYS A 68 -1.87 -7.75 -6.33
CA LYS A 68 -3.18 -7.46 -6.92
C LYS A 68 -3.12 -6.38 -8.00
N HIS A 69 -2.35 -5.32 -7.78
CA HIS A 69 -2.18 -4.26 -8.78
C HIS A 69 -1.43 -4.75 -10.02
N ARG A 70 -0.38 -5.58 -9.85
CA ARG A 70 0.34 -6.20 -10.97
C ARG A 70 -0.58 -7.12 -11.78
N ASP A 71 -1.38 -7.95 -11.11
CA ASP A 71 -2.33 -8.85 -11.76
C ASP A 71 -3.38 -8.07 -12.56
N ALA A 72 -3.89 -6.96 -12.01
CA ALA A 72 -4.83 -6.10 -12.71
C ALA A 72 -4.21 -5.46 -13.96
N ALA A 73 -2.98 -4.95 -13.86
CA ALA A 73 -2.25 -4.37 -14.99
C ALA A 73 -1.96 -5.44 -16.08
N GLN A 74 -1.59 -6.65 -15.66
CA GLN A 74 -1.35 -7.76 -16.58
C GLN A 74 -2.63 -8.15 -17.32
N LYS A 75 -3.76 -8.31 -16.62
CA LYS A 75 -5.06 -8.62 -17.26
C LYS A 75 -5.46 -7.56 -18.27
N ALA A 76 -5.34 -6.28 -17.92
CA ALA A 76 -5.62 -5.19 -18.85
C ALA A 76 -4.70 -5.22 -20.09
N THR A 77 -3.44 -5.63 -19.91
CA THR A 77 -2.49 -5.82 -21.03
C THR A 77 -2.91 -7.00 -21.92
N GLU A 78 -3.31 -8.12 -21.32
CA GLU A 78 -3.80 -9.30 -22.05
C GLU A 78 -5.07 -8.97 -22.84
N GLU A 79 -6.02 -8.25 -22.24
CA GLU A 79 -7.23 -7.77 -22.91
C GLU A 79 -6.91 -6.89 -24.12
N TRP A 80 -5.99 -5.94 -23.97
CA TRP A 80 -5.54 -5.10 -25.07
C TRP A 80 -4.89 -5.92 -26.19
N ASN A 81 -3.99 -6.84 -25.85
CA ASN A 81 -3.30 -7.66 -26.83
C ASN A 81 -4.28 -8.53 -27.62
N ALA A 82 -5.25 -9.15 -26.94
CA ALA A 82 -6.31 -9.94 -27.60
C ALA A 82 -7.15 -9.10 -28.57
N PHE A 83 -7.51 -7.87 -28.17
CA PHE A 83 -8.20 -6.94 -29.07
C PHE A 83 -7.31 -6.57 -30.28
N ALA A 84 -6.05 -6.21 -30.06
CA ALA A 84 -5.12 -5.84 -31.13
C ALA A 84 -4.86 -7.00 -32.11
N GLU A 85 -4.83 -8.25 -31.62
CA GLU A 85 -4.74 -9.44 -32.46
C GLU A 85 -5.99 -9.67 -33.31
N SER A 86 -7.19 -9.39 -32.78
CA SER A 86 -8.44 -9.55 -33.52
C SER A 86 -8.61 -8.61 -34.72
N LEU A 87 -7.76 -7.57 -34.82
CA LEU A 87 -7.75 -6.60 -35.92
C LEU A 87 -6.81 -7.00 -37.07
N LYS A 88 -6.04 -8.09 -36.91
CA LYS A 88 -5.14 -8.62 -37.94
C LYS A 88 -5.86 -9.64 -38.82
#